data_AF-A0A949CHG3-F1
#
_entry.id   AF-A0A949CHG3-F1
#
_cell.length_a   1.000
_cell.length_b   1.000
_cell.length_c   1.000
_cell.angle_alpha   90.00
_cell.angle_beta   90.00
_cell.angle_gamma   90.00
#
_symmetry.space_group_name_H-M   'P 1'
#
loop_
_entity.id
_entity.type
_entity.pdbx_description
1 polymer ?
#
loop_
_entity_poly.entity_id
_entity_poly.type
_entity_poly.pdbx_seq_one_letter_code
_entity_poly.pdbx_strand_id
1 'polypeptide(L)'
;MSKNYEVSAPFINFGIGIVLKLSEGQADIRSQSLSRKKSDLFEVIAPVQFKKGEKISANPAQLTKSMLERLSEISDKKPDGNINKIEAPTEYPCIQHTGFGKYNVFDADKNLLNPKPIKKDEAEKIFTQLSQKNNSDNDANEDEKSPEKKQSDNGANNSS
;
A
#
# COMPACT_ATOMS: atom_id res chain seq x y z
N MET A 1 -29.24 -11.46 6.46
CA MET A 1 -28.48 -10.30 5.93
C MET A 1 -27.00 -10.60 6.18
N SER A 2 -26.14 -10.51 5.16
CA SER A 2 -24.70 -10.74 5.33
C SER A 2 -24.04 -9.54 6.00
N LYS A 3 -23.04 -9.79 6.84
CA LYS A 3 -22.18 -8.77 7.45
C LYS A 3 -20.75 -8.95 6.97
N ASN A 4 -20.00 -7.85 6.95
CA ASN A 4 -18.58 -7.84 6.60
C ASN A 4 -17.72 -8.06 7.84
N TYR A 5 -16.69 -8.89 7.70
CA TYR A 5 -15.77 -9.23 8.77
C TYR A 5 -14.32 -9.21 8.29
N GLU A 6 -13.42 -8.88 9.21
CA GLU A 6 -11.99 -9.12 9.08
C GLU A 6 -11.57 -10.22 10.06
N VAL A 7 -10.71 -11.14 9.64
CA VAL A 7 -10.15 -12.16 10.53
C VAL A 7 -9.18 -11.50 11.51
N SER A 8 -9.54 -11.49 12.80
CA SER A 8 -8.72 -10.85 13.85
C SER A 8 -7.75 -11.84 14.50
N ALA A 9 -8.11 -13.11 14.56
CA ALA A 9 -7.26 -14.20 15.04
C ALA A 9 -6.16 -14.58 14.02
N PRO A 10 -5.07 -15.27 14.43
CA PRO A 10 -4.02 -15.73 13.49
C PRO A 10 -4.56 -16.53 12.31
N PHE A 11 -5.56 -17.37 12.58
CA PHE A 11 -6.32 -18.11 11.58
C PHE A 11 -7.76 -18.32 12.06
N ILE A 12 -8.67 -18.67 11.16
CA ILE A 12 -10.02 -19.15 11.44
C ILE A 12 -10.39 -20.22 10.41
N ASN A 13 -11.13 -21.24 10.82
CA ASN A 13 -11.62 -22.30 9.93
C ASN A 13 -13.14 -22.17 9.77
N PHE A 14 -13.62 -22.16 8.53
CA PHE A 14 -15.05 -22.26 8.22
C PHE A 14 -15.39 -23.71 7.87
N GLY A 15 -16.46 -24.22 8.48
CA GLY A 15 -16.99 -25.54 8.21
C GLY A 15 -17.86 -25.59 6.96
N ILE A 16 -18.20 -26.81 6.55
CA ILE A 16 -19.03 -27.11 5.37
C ILE A 16 -20.42 -26.49 5.53
N GLY A 17 -21.00 -26.00 4.44
CA GLY A 17 -22.35 -25.42 4.37
C GLY A 17 -22.44 -23.94 4.74
N ILE A 18 -21.34 -23.33 5.19
CA ILE A 18 -21.30 -21.88 5.40
C ILE A 18 -21.21 -21.19 4.04
N VAL A 19 -22.00 -20.12 3.86
CA VAL A 19 -21.95 -19.30 2.66
C VAL A 19 -21.15 -18.04 2.95
N LEU A 20 -20.08 -17.86 2.18
CA LEU A 20 -19.15 -16.76 2.27
C LEU A 20 -19.21 -15.93 0.99
N LYS A 21 -19.13 -14.62 1.14
CA LYS A 21 -18.87 -13.69 0.06
C LYS A 21 -17.39 -13.32 0.08
N LEU A 22 -16.72 -13.58 -1.04
CA LEU A 22 -15.26 -13.50 -1.18
C LEU A 22 -14.88 -12.78 -2.47
N SER A 23 -13.69 -12.19 -2.51
CA SER A 23 -13.11 -11.73 -3.77
C SER A 23 -12.73 -12.93 -4.66
N GLU A 24 -12.68 -12.73 -5.98
CA GLU A 24 -12.33 -13.83 -6.91
C GLU A 24 -10.94 -14.41 -6.61
N GLY A 25 -9.95 -13.56 -6.30
CA GLY A 25 -8.60 -14.03 -5.95
C GLY A 25 -8.59 -14.90 -4.68
N GLN A 26 -9.38 -14.56 -3.66
CA GLN A 26 -9.49 -15.40 -2.46
C GLN A 26 -10.17 -16.74 -2.73
N ALA A 27 -11.19 -16.73 -3.59
CA ALA A 27 -11.94 -17.92 -3.95
C ALA A 27 -11.13 -18.86 -4.84
N ASP A 28 -10.34 -18.32 -5.78
CA ASP A 28 -9.52 -19.10 -6.71
C ASP A 28 -8.46 -19.94 -6.00
N ILE A 29 -7.76 -19.34 -5.04
CA ILE A 29 -6.76 -20.02 -4.17
C ILE A 29 -7.40 -21.19 -3.41
N ARG A 30 -8.71 -21.15 -3.18
CA ARG A 30 -9.48 -22.11 -2.36
C ARG A 30 -10.55 -22.85 -3.16
N SER A 31 -10.40 -22.90 -4.48
CA SER A 31 -11.37 -23.50 -5.41
C SER A 31 -11.70 -24.96 -5.10
N GLN A 32 -10.80 -25.69 -4.44
CA GLN A 32 -11.04 -27.07 -3.99
C GLN A 32 -11.97 -27.18 -2.78
N SER A 33 -12.05 -26.14 -1.94
CA SER A 33 -12.85 -26.13 -0.72
C SER A 33 -14.13 -25.28 -0.84
N LEU A 34 -14.31 -24.59 -1.97
CA LEU A 34 -15.39 -23.63 -2.20
C LEU A 34 -16.14 -23.98 -3.49
N SER A 35 -17.47 -23.96 -3.42
CA SER A 35 -18.35 -24.09 -4.58
C SER A 35 -19.04 -22.75 -4.86
N ARG A 36 -18.87 -22.23 -6.07
CA ARG A 36 -19.48 -20.95 -6.48
C ARG A 36 -21.01 -21.12 -6.59
N LYS A 37 -21.77 -20.38 -5.78
CA LYS A 37 -23.24 -20.34 -5.87
C LYS A 37 -23.70 -19.27 -6.86
N LYS A 38 -23.17 -18.05 -6.73
CA LYS A 38 -23.57 -16.89 -7.54
C LYS A 38 -22.51 -15.81 -7.47
N SER A 39 -21.97 -15.34 -8.60
CA SER A 39 -21.01 -14.23 -8.67
C SER A 39 -19.90 -14.36 -7.62
N ASP A 40 -20.04 -13.65 -6.51
CA ASP A 40 -19.15 -13.46 -5.38
C ASP A 40 -19.53 -14.29 -4.12
N LEU A 41 -20.61 -15.07 -4.17
CA LEU A 41 -21.04 -16.01 -3.12
C LEU A 41 -20.54 -17.42 -3.38
N PHE A 42 -19.89 -17.98 -2.37
CA PHE A 42 -19.29 -19.30 -2.36
C PHE A 42 -19.77 -20.08 -1.15
N GLU A 43 -20.22 -21.31 -1.36
CA GLU A 43 -20.51 -22.27 -0.30
C GLU A 43 -19.24 -23.07 0.03
N VAL A 44 -18.95 -23.21 1.32
CA VAL A 44 -17.86 -24.05 1.79
C VAL A 44 -18.26 -25.52 1.63
N ILE A 45 -17.56 -26.26 0.77
CA ILE A 45 -17.78 -27.70 0.53
C ILE A 45 -16.76 -28.60 1.24
N ALA A 46 -15.63 -28.01 1.66
CA ALA A 46 -14.65 -28.65 2.54
C ALA A 46 -14.11 -27.61 3.54
N PRO A 47 -13.64 -28.01 4.74
CA PRO A 47 -13.11 -27.06 5.72
C PRO A 47 -12.06 -26.14 5.11
N VAL A 48 -12.22 -24.83 5.34
CA VAL A 48 -11.38 -23.81 4.70
C VAL A 48 -10.81 -22.85 5.73
N GLN A 49 -9.51 -22.56 5.62
CA GLN A 49 -8.81 -21.69 6.53
C GLN A 49 -8.60 -20.29 5.93
N PHE A 50 -8.80 -19.28 6.77
CA PHE A 50 -8.45 -17.89 6.51
C PHE A 50 -7.46 -17.40 7.55
N LYS A 51 -6.54 -16.53 7.12
CA LYS A 51 -5.49 -15.93 7.96
C LYS A 51 -5.91 -14.56 8.47
N LYS A 52 -5.25 -14.08 9.52
CA LYS A 52 -5.43 -12.72 10.04
C LYS A 52 -5.37 -11.67 8.93
N GLY A 53 -6.29 -10.71 8.96
CA GLY A 53 -6.39 -9.62 8.00
C GLY A 53 -7.17 -9.96 6.73
N GLU A 54 -7.56 -11.21 6.50
CA GLU A 54 -8.45 -11.53 5.38
C GLU A 54 -9.86 -11.01 5.66
N LYS A 55 -10.46 -10.44 4.63
CA LYS A 55 -11.83 -9.91 4.66
C LYS A 55 -12.78 -10.92 4.06
N ILE A 56 -13.89 -11.16 4.76
CA ILE A 56 -14.93 -12.12 4.37
C ILE A 56 -16.29 -11.54 4.74
N SER A 57 -17.31 -11.72 3.90
CA SER A 57 -18.70 -11.44 4.33
C SER A 57 -19.45 -12.73 4.54
N ALA A 58 -20.21 -12.82 5.63
CA ALA A 58 -20.96 -14.02 5.98
C ALA A 58 -22.27 -13.65 6.68
N ASN A 59 -23.24 -14.55 6.65
CA ASN A 59 -24.44 -14.39 7.45
C ASN A 59 -24.11 -14.70 8.92
N PRO A 60 -24.26 -13.75 9.88
CA PRO A 60 -23.98 -14.00 11.29
C PRO A 60 -24.74 -15.21 11.86
N ALA A 61 -25.95 -15.50 11.34
CA ALA A 61 -26.73 -16.65 11.78
C ALA A 61 -26.08 -18.01 11.44
N GLN A 62 -25.14 -18.05 10.49
CA GLN A 62 -24.37 -19.25 10.14
C GLN A 62 -23.05 -19.36 10.90
N LEU A 63 -22.69 -18.34 11.69
CA LEU A 63 -21.44 -18.30 12.43
C LEU A 63 -21.69 -18.64 13.90
N THR A 64 -20.81 -19.47 14.47
CA THR A 64 -20.84 -19.74 15.90
C THR A 64 -20.28 -18.56 16.69
N LYS A 65 -20.63 -18.46 17.97
CA LYS A 65 -20.10 -17.41 18.87
C LYS A 65 -18.57 -17.38 18.88
N SER A 66 -17.93 -18.55 18.93
CA SER A 66 -16.47 -18.68 18.91
C SER A 66 -15.83 -18.23 17.60
N MET A 67 -16.55 -18.34 16.48
CA MET A 67 -16.09 -17.76 15.20
C MET A 67 -16.20 -16.25 15.23
N LEU A 68 -17.31 -15.71 15.75
CA LEU A 68 -17.50 -14.27 15.89
C LEU A 68 -16.46 -13.62 16.79
N GLU A 69 -16.00 -14.28 17.86
CA GLU A 69 -14.91 -13.78 18.72
C GLU A 69 -13.54 -13.68 18.00
N ARG A 70 -13.39 -14.41 16.88
CA ARG A 70 -12.18 -14.43 16.04
C ARG A 70 -12.31 -13.57 14.79
N LEU A 71 -13.42 -12.86 14.66
CA LEU A 71 -13.76 -11.96 13.57
C LEU A 71 -14.01 -10.56 14.14
N SER A 72 -13.54 -9.54 13.45
CA SER A 72 -13.90 -8.16 13.73
C SER A 72 -14.94 -7.71 12.71
N GLU A 73 -16.14 -7.38 13.17
CA GLU A 73 -17.19 -6.84 12.30
C GLU A 73 -16.72 -5.49 11.74
N ILE A 74 -16.69 -5.41 10.41
CA ILE A 74 -16.45 -4.18 9.69
C ILE A 74 -17.84 -3.59 9.46
N SER A 75 -18.26 -2.64 10.29
CA SER A 75 -19.53 -1.97 10.05
C SER A 75 -19.50 -1.32 8.67
N ASP A 76 -20.51 -1.60 7.85
CA ASP A 76 -20.91 -0.76 6.72
C ASP A 76 -21.44 0.59 7.26
N LYS A 77 -20.59 1.35 7.97
CA LYS A 77 -20.69 2.79 7.84
C LYS A 77 -20.59 3.03 6.35
N LYS A 78 -21.54 3.78 5.78
CA LYS A 78 -21.38 4.39 4.46
C LYS A 78 -19.90 4.75 4.31
N PRO A 79 -19.24 4.45 3.19
CA PRO A 79 -17.94 5.02 2.94
C PRO A 79 -18.16 6.54 2.86
N ASP A 80 -18.06 7.23 3.99
CA ASP A 80 -17.39 8.52 4.01
C ASP A 80 -16.04 8.22 3.37
N GLY A 81 -15.87 8.70 2.15
CA GLY A 81 -15.01 8.12 1.12
C GLY A 81 -13.61 7.77 1.60
N ASN A 82 -13.41 6.53 2.04
CA ASN A 82 -12.09 6.00 2.38
C ASN A 82 -11.95 4.57 1.85
N ILE A 83 -12.33 4.42 0.58
CA ILE A 83 -11.78 3.38 -0.28
C ILE A 83 -10.47 4.00 -0.80
N ASN A 84 -9.34 3.42 -0.39
CA ASN A 84 -7.98 3.96 -0.45
C ASN A 84 -7.59 4.81 0.76
N LYS A 85 -7.19 4.15 1.86
CA LYS A 85 -6.01 4.67 2.58
C LYS A 85 -4.77 4.35 1.73
N ILE A 86 -4.68 5.00 0.56
CA ILE A 86 -3.41 5.59 0.19
C ILE A 86 -3.26 6.62 1.28
N GLU A 87 -2.48 6.31 2.32
CA GLU A 87 -2.16 7.34 3.31
C GLU A 87 -1.68 8.54 2.49
N ALA A 88 -2.45 9.63 2.58
CA ALA A 88 -2.01 10.89 2.03
C ALA A 88 -0.59 11.06 2.57
N PRO A 89 0.40 11.25 1.69
CA PRO A 89 1.79 11.36 2.11
C PRO A 89 1.83 12.36 3.27
N THR A 90 2.30 11.89 4.42
CA THR A 90 2.32 12.70 5.66
C THR A 90 3.29 13.87 5.53
N GLU A 91 4.06 13.90 4.45
CA GLU A 91 5.09 14.86 4.15
C GLU A 91 5.23 15.03 2.63
N TYR A 92 5.41 16.28 2.20
CA TYR A 92 5.61 16.68 0.80
C TYR A 92 7.01 17.28 0.65
N PRO A 93 7.69 17.14 -0.50
CA PRO A 93 7.27 16.47 -1.73
C PRO A 93 7.06 14.96 -1.54
N CYS A 94 6.40 14.28 -2.49
CA CYS A 94 6.16 12.83 -2.40
C CYS A 94 5.89 12.17 -3.76
N ILE A 95 5.96 10.83 -3.80
CA ILE A 95 5.55 9.99 -4.95
C ILE A 95 4.32 9.17 -4.56
N GLN A 96 3.25 9.25 -5.34
CA GLN A 96 2.02 8.48 -5.18
C GLN A 96 1.90 7.41 -6.27
N HIS A 97 1.70 6.15 -5.85
CA HIS A 97 1.41 5.05 -6.77
C HIS A 97 -0.09 5.05 -7.14
N THR A 98 -0.39 5.15 -8.43
CA THR A 98 -1.78 5.20 -8.95
C THR A 98 -2.22 3.91 -9.63
N GLY A 99 -1.28 3.04 -9.98
CA GLY A 99 -1.53 1.72 -10.56
C GLY A 99 -0.24 1.07 -11.05
N PHE A 100 -0.27 -0.20 -11.42
CA PHE A 100 0.94 -0.97 -11.79
C PHE A 100 1.84 -0.22 -12.79
N GLY A 101 3.01 0.24 -12.31
CA GLY A 101 3.98 0.98 -13.11
C GLY A 101 3.64 2.45 -13.39
N LYS A 102 2.67 3.04 -12.69
CA LYS A 102 2.16 4.41 -12.88
C LYS A 102 2.22 5.20 -11.58
N TYR A 103 2.86 6.36 -11.63
CA TYR A 103 3.20 7.19 -10.48
C TYR A 103 2.90 8.67 -10.73
N ASN A 104 2.47 9.36 -9.68
CA ASN A 104 2.34 10.81 -9.61
C ASN A 104 3.39 11.37 -8.66
N VAL A 105 3.89 12.56 -8.94
CA VAL A 105 4.87 13.27 -8.11
C VAL A 105 4.27 14.61 -7.70
N PHE A 106 4.31 14.89 -6.41
CA PHE A 106 3.85 16.15 -5.83
C PHE A 106 5.03 16.93 -5.27
N ASP A 107 5.00 18.24 -5.45
CA ASP A 107 5.94 19.17 -4.81
C ASP A 107 5.58 19.43 -3.33
N ALA A 108 6.38 20.25 -2.64
CA ALA A 108 6.16 20.64 -1.24
C ALA A 108 4.80 21.33 -1.01
N ASP A 109 4.31 22.05 -2.01
CA ASP A 109 3.05 22.81 -2.01
C ASP A 109 1.83 21.96 -2.40
N LYS A 110 2.03 20.65 -2.58
CA LYS A 110 1.00 19.67 -2.97
C LYS A 110 0.47 19.85 -4.39
N ASN A 111 1.21 20.56 -5.25
CA ASN A 111 0.89 20.63 -6.66
C ASN A 111 1.37 19.36 -7.37
N LEU A 112 0.53 18.85 -8.26
CA LEU A 112 0.86 17.73 -9.12
C LEU A 112 1.80 18.22 -10.24
N LEU A 113 3.03 17.70 -10.26
CA LEU A 113 4.04 18.13 -11.22
C LEU A 113 3.89 17.45 -12.59
N ASN A 114 3.35 16.23 -12.60
CA ASN A 114 3.16 15.46 -13.82
C ASN A 114 1.67 15.41 -14.21
N PRO A 115 1.27 15.97 -15.37
CA PRO A 115 -0.14 15.99 -15.79
C PRO A 115 -0.69 14.60 -16.14
N LYS A 116 0.17 13.61 -16.35
CA LYS A 116 -0.18 12.20 -16.57
C LYS A 116 0.73 11.31 -15.74
N PRO A 117 0.24 10.16 -15.23
CA PRO A 117 1.07 9.22 -14.48
C PRO A 117 2.28 8.73 -15.28
N ILE A 118 3.46 8.77 -14.65
CA ILE A 118 4.75 8.41 -15.23
C ILE A 118 5.28 7.08 -14.67
N LYS A 119 6.37 6.55 -15.23
CA LYS A 119 7.01 5.33 -14.72
C LYS A 119 7.78 5.60 -13.43
N LYS A 120 8.08 4.53 -12.69
CA LYS A 120 8.80 4.58 -11.40
C LYS A 120 10.12 5.33 -11.50
N ASP A 121 10.96 4.97 -12.47
CA ASP A 121 12.30 5.54 -12.63
C ASP A 121 12.27 7.04 -12.93
N GLU A 122 11.23 7.51 -13.64
CA GLU A 122 11.04 8.93 -13.93
C GLU A 122 10.53 9.69 -12.70
N ALA A 123 9.60 9.08 -11.95
CA ALA A 123 9.09 9.65 -10.72
C ALA A 123 10.19 9.82 -9.65
N GLU A 124 11.06 8.82 -9.48
CA GLU A 124 12.18 8.86 -8.54
C GLU A 124 13.21 9.96 -8.89
N LYS A 125 13.47 10.18 -10.18
CA LYS A 125 14.35 11.26 -10.64
C LYS A 125 13.80 12.64 -10.29
N ILE A 126 12.53 12.90 -10.60
CA ILE A 126 11.88 14.18 -10.30
C ILE A 126 11.86 14.41 -8.79
N PHE A 127 11.47 13.40 -8.02
CA PHE A 127 11.44 13.47 -6.57
C PHE A 127 12.81 13.77 -5.96
N THR A 128 13.87 13.08 -6.41
CA THR A 128 15.24 13.32 -5.94
C THR A 128 15.70 14.76 -6.24
N GLN A 129 15.35 15.29 -7.41
CA GLN A 129 15.68 16.67 -7.78
C GLN A 129 14.96 17.70 -6.91
N LEU A 130 13.70 17.44 -6.51
CA LEU A 130 12.97 18.30 -5.58
C LEU A 130 13.61 18.31 -4.18
N SER A 131 13.99 17.14 -3.66
CA SER A 131 14.66 17.04 -2.36
C SER A 131 16.03 17.72 -2.35
N GLN A 132 16.74 17.74 -3.48
CA GLN A 132 18.01 18.46 -3.60
C GLN A 132 17.81 19.98 -3.73
N LYS A 133 16.75 20.42 -4.43
CA LYS A 133 16.47 21.85 -4.63
C LYS A 133 16.02 22.56 -3.34
N ASN A 134 15.24 21.89 -2.49
CA ASN A 134 14.84 22.42 -1.17
C ASN A 134 16.02 22.59 -0.19
N ASN A 135 17.20 22.01 -0.48
CA ASN A 135 18.44 22.27 0.27
C ASN A 135 19.29 23.40 -0.32
N SER A 136 18.92 23.97 -1.47
CA SER A 136 19.69 25.02 -2.15
C SER A 136 19.10 26.43 -2.01
N ASP A 137 17.94 26.61 -1.37
CA ASP A 137 17.35 27.92 -1.08
C ASP A 137 17.81 28.50 0.28
N ASN A 138 18.98 28.08 0.77
CA ASN A 138 19.64 28.68 1.93
C ASN A 138 21.05 29.19 1.62
N ASP A 139 21.35 29.45 0.35
CA ASP A 139 22.62 30.06 -0.04
C ASP A 139 22.37 31.20 -1.05
N ALA A 140 22.05 32.36 -0.50
CA ALA A 140 22.11 33.62 -1.21
C ALA A 140 23.07 34.56 -0.47
N ASN A 141 24.33 34.45 -0.91
CA ASN A 141 25.36 35.48 -1.02
C ASN A 141 26.00 36.07 0.24
N GLU A 142 27.33 35.99 0.29
CA GLU A 142 28.15 37.20 0.12
C GLU A 142 29.55 36.89 -0.45
N ASP A 143 29.79 37.53 -1.59
CA ASP A 143 31.01 38.23 -2.01
C ASP A 143 32.38 37.54 -2.22
N GLU A 144 32.78 37.62 -3.49
CA GLU A 144 34.09 38.04 -4.03
C GLU A 144 35.40 37.50 -3.42
N LYS A 145 36.19 36.79 -4.24
CA LYS A 145 37.30 37.38 -5.04
C LYS A 145 38.28 36.28 -5.53
N SER A 146 38.48 36.25 -6.85
CA SER A 146 39.57 35.61 -7.63
C SER A 146 41.01 35.83 -7.08
N PRO A 147 42.10 35.23 -7.62
CA PRO A 147 42.25 34.10 -8.56
C PRO A 147 43.41 33.11 -8.22
N GLU A 148 43.61 32.08 -9.08
CA GLU A 148 44.89 31.45 -9.47
C GLU A 148 46.05 31.27 -8.43
N LYS A 149 46.46 30.01 -8.17
CA LYS A 149 47.76 29.43 -8.65
C LYS A 149 48.14 28.09 -8.02
N LYS A 150 48.46 27.15 -8.92
CA LYS A 150 49.65 26.29 -8.96
C LYS A 150 50.04 25.37 -7.76
N GLN A 151 49.95 24.06 -8.07
CA GLN A 151 51.10 23.18 -8.36
C GLN A 151 51.85 22.52 -7.18
N SER A 152 52.06 21.20 -7.37
CA SER A 152 52.99 20.27 -6.66
C SER A 152 52.62 19.91 -5.22
N ASP A 153 52.87 18.70 -4.69
CA ASP A 153 53.90 17.72 -5.02
C ASP A 153 53.51 16.30 -4.54
N ASN A 154 54.27 15.33 -5.03
CA ASN A 154 54.25 13.90 -4.75
C ASN A 154 54.47 13.54 -3.26
N GLY A 155 54.13 12.31 -2.89
CA GLY A 155 54.77 11.68 -1.73
C GLY A 155 54.09 10.41 -1.23
N ALA A 156 54.65 9.26 -1.57
CA ALA A 156 54.23 7.92 -1.16
C ALA A 156 54.25 7.68 0.35
N ASN A 157 53.50 6.67 0.81
CA ASN A 157 54.07 5.58 1.61
C ASN A 157 53.05 4.44 1.81
N ASN A 158 53.20 3.39 1.01
CA ASN A 158 52.87 2.03 1.42
C ASN A 158 54.20 1.30 1.59
N SER A 159 54.44 0.72 2.74
CA SER A 159 55.46 -0.31 2.93
C SER A 159 54.87 -1.40 3.81
N SER A 160 55.05 -2.62 3.33
CA SER A 160 54.81 -3.90 3.99
C SER A 160 55.68 -4.09 5.23
#